data_AF-A0A399YDQ7-F1
#
_entry.id   AF-A0A399YDQ7-F1
#
_cell.length_a   1.000
_cell.length_b   1.000
_cell.length_c   1.000
_cell.angle_alpha   90.00
_cell.angle_beta   90.00
_cell.angle_gamma   90.00
#
_symmetry.space_group_name_H-M   'P 1'
#
loop_
_entity.id
_entity.type
_entity.pdbx_description
1 polymer ?
#
loop_
_entity_poly.entity_id
_entity_poly.type
_entity_poly.pdbx_seq_one_letter_code
_entity_poly.pdbx_strand_id
1 'polypeptide(L)' 'MLNEKEKLGFDELAAPAAPVSKPSEISILIAQLNALHKEGMLTDQEFQKKKAELLARL' A
#
# COMPACT_ATOMS: atom_id res chain seq x y z
N MET A 1 -11.97 29.21 36.76
CA MET A 1 -10.72 28.42 36.75
C MET A 1 -10.93 27.28 35.77
N LEU A 2 -10.01 27.17 34.81
CA LEU A 2 -10.16 26.46 33.54
C LEU A 2 -10.08 24.94 33.76
N ASN A 3 -11.07 24.21 33.21
CA ASN A 3 -11.16 22.75 33.32
C ASN A 3 -10.03 22.02 32.58
N GLU A 4 -9.59 20.94 33.22
CA GLU A 4 -8.60 19.94 32.80
C GLU A 4 -8.93 19.22 31.48
N LYS A 5 -8.54 19.77 30.32
CA LYS A 5 -8.62 19.06 29.02
C LYS A 5 -7.42 19.29 28.11
N GLU A 6 -6.23 19.23 28.68
CA GLU A 6 -5.01 19.02 27.90
C GLU A 6 -4.32 17.75 28.36
N LYS A 7 -4.75 16.62 27.78
CA LYS A 7 -3.90 15.44 27.70
C LYS A 7 -4.06 14.77 26.34
N LEU A 8 -3.17 15.20 25.45
CA LEU A 8 -2.43 14.39 24.49
C LEU A 8 -3.22 13.49 23.53
N GLY A 9 -3.00 13.73 22.24
CA GLY A 9 -2.87 12.61 21.30
C GLY A 9 -3.55 12.74 19.94
N PHE A 10 -3.89 13.95 19.48
CA PHE A 10 -4.28 14.18 18.09
C PHE A 10 -3.29 15.15 17.42
N ASP A 11 -2.02 14.78 17.49
CA ASP A 11 -1.06 15.08 16.44
C ASP A 11 -1.24 13.91 15.47
N GLU A 12 -1.84 14.06 14.30
CA GLU A 12 -1.15 14.66 13.16
C GLU A 12 -2.18 14.97 12.08
N LEU A 13 -2.37 16.25 11.82
CA LEU A 13 -2.89 16.73 10.53
C LEU A 13 -1.76 16.57 9.51
N ALA A 14 -1.76 15.47 8.77
CA ALA A 14 -1.06 15.40 7.49
C ALA A 14 -1.84 14.53 6.52
N ALA A 15 -2.01 15.03 5.30
CA ALA A 15 -2.68 14.42 4.15
C ALA A 15 -2.40 12.91 3.98
N PRO A 16 -3.20 12.14 3.21
CA PRO A 16 -2.81 10.80 2.80
C PRO A 16 -1.48 10.89 2.05
N ALA A 17 -0.38 10.75 2.80
CA ALA A 17 0.96 10.69 2.28
C ALA A 17 0.95 9.52 1.32
N ALA A 18 1.15 9.83 0.04
CA ALA A 18 1.33 8.83 -1.01
C ALA A 18 2.21 7.72 -0.43
N PRO A 19 1.76 6.45 -0.48
CA PRO A 19 2.44 5.38 0.22
C PRO A 19 3.86 5.31 -0.32
N VAL A 20 4.81 5.75 0.50
CA VAL A 20 6.21 5.36 0.40
C VAL A 20 6.18 3.85 0.51
N SER A 21 6.10 3.19 -0.65
CA SER A 21 5.70 1.80 -0.78
C SER A 21 6.60 0.95 0.09
N LYS A 22 6.11 0.60 1.28
CA LYS A 22 6.89 -0.19 2.22
C LYS A 22 7.11 -1.56 1.55
N PRO A 23 8.21 -2.25 1.84
CA PRO A 23 8.44 -3.62 1.35
C PRO A 23 7.23 -4.56 1.56
N SER A 24 6.49 -4.32 2.65
CA SER A 24 5.24 -4.96 3.01
C SER A 24 4.10 -4.74 2.00
N GLU A 25 3.96 -3.52 1.46
CA GLU A 25 2.91 -3.16 0.50
C GLU A 25 3.16 -3.77 -0.87
N ILE A 26 4.42 -3.85 -1.31
CA ILE A 26 4.79 -4.51 -2.56
C ILE A 26 4.38 -5.98 -2.55
N SER A 27 4.55 -6.65 -1.42
CA SER A 27 4.14 -8.04 -1.24
C SER A 27 2.62 -8.22 -1.33
N ILE A 28 1.86 -7.27 -0.78
CA ILE A 28 0.39 -7.24 -0.86
C ILE A 28 -0.06 -6.99 -2.32
N LEU A 29 0.58 -6.07 -3.03
CA LEU A 29 0.28 -5.76 -4.43
C LEU A 29 0.56 -6.96 -5.36
N ILE A 30 1.65 -7.70 -5.12
CA ILE A 30 1.95 -8.93 -5.88
C ILE A 30 0.87 -10.00 -5.61
N ALA A 31 0.38 -10.13 -4.38
CA ALA A 31 -0.70 -11.05 -4.06
C ALA A 31 -2.01 -10.67 -4.76
N GLN A 32 -2.36 -9.37 -4.80
CA GLN A 32 -3.53 -8.87 -5.54
C GLN A 32 -3.41 -9.13 -7.05
N LEU A 33 -2.23 -8.90 -7.62
CA LEU A 33 -1.98 -9.23 -9.04
C LEU A 33 -2.16 -10.71 -9.35
N ASN A 34 -1.78 -11.60 -8.43
CA ASN A 34 -1.95 -13.04 -8.60
C ASN A 34 -3.44 -13.43 -8.56
N ALA A 35 -4.21 -12.84 -7.67
CA ALA A 35 -5.66 -13.04 -7.63
C ALA A 35 -6.33 -12.61 -8.95
N LEU A 36 -6.00 -11.42 -9.45
CA LEU A 36 -6.51 -10.91 -10.73
C LEU A 36 -6.12 -11.80 -11.93
N HIS A 37 -4.89 -12.34 -11.93
CA HIS A 37 -4.46 -13.30 -12.96
C HIS A 37 -5.25 -14.60 -12.90
N LYS A 38 -5.49 -15.14 -11.70
CA LYS A 38 -6.33 -16.34 -11.51
C LYS A 38 -7.78 -16.14 -11.91
N GLU A 39 -8.30 -14.92 -11.74
CA GLU A 39 -9.63 -14.53 -12.22
C GLU A 39 -9.68 -14.30 -13.74
N GLY A 40 -8.54 -14.38 -14.44
CA GLY A 40 -8.46 -14.17 -15.88
C GLY A 40 -8.56 -12.70 -16.30
N MET A 41 -8.45 -11.75 -15.36
CA MET A 41 -8.45 -10.32 -15.65
C MET A 41 -7.12 -9.81 -16.23
N LEU A 42 -6.05 -10.59 -16.07
CA LEU A 42 -4.73 -10.28 -16.59
C LEU A 42 -4.21 -11.50 -17.35
N THR A 43 -3.47 -11.27 -18.43
CA THR A 43 -2.70 -12.33 -19.07
C THR A 43 -1.44 -12.64 -18.25
N ASP A 44 -0.86 -13.83 -18.43
CA ASP A 44 0.42 -14.21 -17.81
C ASP A 44 1.52 -13.18 -18.09
N GLN A 45 1.54 -12.62 -19.29
CA GLN A 45 2.52 -11.61 -19.70
C GLN A 45 2.36 -10.31 -18.91
N GLU A 46 1.13 -9.85 -18.70
CA GLU A 46 0.84 -8.64 -17.92
C GLU A 46 1.12 -8.84 -16.43
N PHE A 47 0.77 -10.00 -15.89
CA PHE A 47 1.08 -10.37 -14.51
C PHE A 47 2.58 -10.37 -14.26
N GLN A 48 3.37 -11.03 -15.10
CA GLN A 48 4.82 -11.10 -14.96
C GLN A 48 5.46 -9.72 -15.09
N LYS A 49 5.02 -8.90 -16.06
CA LYS A 49 5.53 -7.53 -16.24
C LYS A 49 5.30 -6.66 -15.02
N LYS A 50 4.07 -6.65 -14.47
CA LYS A 50 3.73 -5.87 -13.27
C LYS A 50 4.40 -6.41 -12.01
N LYS A 51 4.52 -7.73 -11.85
CA LYS A 51 5.25 -8.35 -10.74
C LYS A 51 6.73 -7.96 -10.75
N ALA A 52 7.37 -7.97 -11.91
CA ALA A 52 8.77 -7.57 -12.06
C ALA A 52 8.97 -6.07 -11.73
N GLU A 53 8.07 -5.21 -12.19
CA GLU A 53 8.09 -3.77 -11.87
C GLU A 53 7.94 -3.51 -10.36
N LEU A 54 7.05 -4.25 -9.71
CA LEU A 54 6.86 -4.17 -8.26
C LEU A 54 8.07 -4.69 -7.48
N LEU A 55 8.67 -5.80 -7.93
CA LEU A 55 9.89 -6.35 -7.30
C LEU A 55 11.11 -5.45 -7.49
N ALA A 56 11.22 -4.74 -8.62
CA ALA A 56 12.31 -3.79 -8.86
C ALA A 56 12.21 -2.52 -7.99
N ARG A 57 11.09 -2.34 -7.29
CA ARG A 57 10.78 -1.19 -6.44
C ARG A 57 11.06 -1.45 -4.95
N LEU A 58 11.37 -2.71 -4.60
CA LEU A 58 11.91 -3.13 -3.30
C LEU A 58 13.38 -2.71 -3.17
#